data_AF-A0AAD4UJH8-F1
#
_entry.id   AF-A0AAD4UJH8-F1
#
_cell.length_a   1.000
_cell.length_b   1.000
_cell.length_c   1.000
_cell.angle_alpha   90.00
_cell.angle_beta   90.00
_cell.angle_gamma   90.00
#
_symmetry.space_group_name_H-M   'P 1'
#
loop_
_entity.id
_entity.type
_entity.pdbx_description
1 polymer ?
#
loop_
_entity_poly.entity_id
_entity_poly.type
_entity_poly.pdbx_seq_one_letter_code
_entity_poly.pdbx_strand_id
1 'polypeptide(L)'
;MLNSNDVSEYLKISPHGLEARRDASSFESVRCTFCVDAGLWYYEVTVVTSGVMQIGWATRDSKFLNHEGYGIGDDEYSCAYDGCRQLIWYNVRSKPHLHPCWKEGDTVGFLLDLNEKQMIFFLNGNQLPPEKQVFSSTVSGFFAAASFMSYQQSEEKIILPRHRRLALLKQVSIRENCCSLCCDEVADTQLKPCGHSDLCMDCALQLETCPLCRKEIVTRVRQISHIS
;
A
#
# COMPACT_ATOMS: atom_id res chain seq x y z
N MET A 1 8.98 3.64 0.71
CA MET A 1 10.40 3.35 0.43
C MET A 1 10.63 1.89 0.78
N LEU A 2 11.29 1.16 -0.11
CA LEU A 2 11.70 -0.22 0.08
C LEU A 2 12.80 -0.32 1.15
N ASN A 3 12.76 -1.37 1.97
CA ASN A 3 13.70 -1.54 3.06
C ASN A 3 14.95 -2.31 2.61
N SER A 4 16.09 -1.63 2.52
CA SER A 4 17.37 -2.26 2.14
C SER A 4 17.94 -3.22 3.19
N ASN A 5 17.40 -3.24 4.41
CA ASN A 5 17.77 -4.19 5.46
C ASN A 5 16.78 -5.36 5.60
N ASP A 6 15.68 -5.33 4.84
CA ASP A 6 14.64 -6.36 4.82
C ASP A 6 14.32 -6.74 3.37
N VAL A 7 15.39 -7.19 2.72
CA VAL A 7 15.46 -7.56 1.31
C VAL A 7 16.39 -8.76 1.20
N SER A 8 16.11 -9.66 0.27
CA SER A 8 17.01 -10.76 -0.05
C SER A 8 18.24 -10.27 -0.86
N GLU A 9 19.34 -11.04 -0.78
CA GLU A 9 20.72 -10.64 -1.08
C GLU A 9 20.96 -9.97 -2.45
N TYR A 10 20.16 -10.28 -3.47
CA TYR A 10 20.44 -9.87 -4.86
C TYR A 10 19.45 -8.86 -5.46
N LEU A 11 18.52 -8.34 -4.67
CA LEU A 11 17.61 -7.29 -5.13
C LEU A 11 18.32 -5.92 -5.11
N LYS A 12 18.25 -5.20 -6.22
CA LYS A 12 18.75 -3.82 -6.32
C LYS A 12 17.61 -2.86 -6.06
N ILE A 13 17.83 -1.92 -5.15
CA ILE A 13 16.89 -0.83 -4.84
C ILE A 13 17.51 0.48 -5.36
N SER A 14 16.74 1.30 -6.07
CA SER A 14 17.24 2.60 -6.54
C SER A 14 17.58 3.53 -5.37
N PRO A 15 18.44 4.55 -5.55
CA PRO A 15 18.82 5.48 -4.48
C PRO A 15 17.64 6.23 -3.83
N HIS A 16 16.51 6.35 -4.53
CA HIS A 16 15.28 6.94 -4.02
C HIS A 16 14.39 5.95 -3.25
N GLY A 17 14.75 4.66 -3.23
CA GLY A 17 14.04 3.63 -2.47
C GLY A 17 12.68 3.26 -3.07
N LEU A 18 12.48 3.54 -4.36
CA LEU A 18 11.18 3.41 -5.04
C LEU A 18 11.22 2.44 -6.22
N GLU A 19 12.39 2.05 -6.70
CA GLU A 19 12.48 1.03 -7.75
C GLU A 19 13.13 -0.21 -7.15
N ALA A 20 12.54 -1.36 -7.41
CA ALA A 20 13.14 -2.66 -7.20
C ALA A 20 13.47 -3.28 -8.55
N ARG A 21 14.71 -3.74 -8.70
CA ARG A 21 15.20 -4.45 -9.87
C ARG A 21 15.91 -5.72 -9.44
N ARG A 22 15.62 -6.83 -10.12
CA ARG A 22 16.26 -8.12 -9.87
C ARG A 22 17.02 -8.60 -11.11
N ASP A 23 18.35 -8.71 -10.99
CA ASP A 23 19.23 -9.18 -12.08
C ASP A 23 19.73 -10.63 -11.90
N ALA A 24 19.44 -11.25 -10.74
CA ALA A 24 19.90 -12.60 -10.38
C ALA A 24 18.84 -13.68 -10.68
N SER A 25 19.18 -14.96 -10.43
CA SER A 25 18.34 -16.13 -10.74
C SER A 25 17.42 -16.62 -9.61
N SER A 26 17.52 -16.08 -8.38
CA SER A 26 16.79 -16.48 -7.15
C SER A 26 15.56 -15.63 -6.84
N PHE A 27 14.48 -16.20 -6.25
CA PHE A 27 13.21 -15.50 -6.00
C PHE A 27 13.31 -14.46 -4.86
N GLU A 28 13.79 -13.28 -5.22
CA GLU A 28 14.06 -12.21 -4.27
C GLU A 28 12.77 -11.53 -3.81
N SER A 29 12.68 -11.22 -2.50
CA SER A 29 11.54 -10.56 -1.87
C SER A 29 11.98 -9.30 -1.11
N VAL A 30 11.10 -8.31 -1.04
CA VAL A 30 11.31 -7.07 -0.29
C VAL A 30 10.02 -6.63 0.38
N ARG A 31 10.15 -6.06 1.59
CA ARG A 31 9.09 -5.28 2.25
C ARG A 31 9.45 -3.80 2.25
N CYS A 32 8.44 -2.95 2.24
CA CYS A 32 8.64 -1.52 2.48
C CYS A 32 9.00 -1.24 3.95
N THR A 33 9.46 -0.02 4.24
CA THR A 33 9.85 0.38 5.60
C THR A 33 8.67 0.74 6.51
N PHE A 34 7.45 0.82 5.98
CA PHE A 34 6.30 1.35 6.69
C PHE A 34 5.32 0.24 7.09
N CYS A 35 5.12 0.09 8.40
CA CYS A 35 4.18 -0.86 8.99
C CYS A 35 2.76 -0.27 9.00
N VAL A 36 1.78 -1.06 8.55
CA VAL A 36 0.37 -0.70 8.52
C VAL A 36 -0.39 -1.54 9.56
N ASP A 37 -0.86 -0.88 10.62
CA ASP A 37 -1.52 -1.54 11.75
C ASP A 37 -3.01 -1.19 11.91
N ALA A 38 -3.50 -0.12 11.27
CA ALA A 38 -4.92 0.27 11.30
C ALA A 38 -5.32 1.07 10.05
N GLY A 39 -6.63 1.19 9.78
CA GLY A 39 -7.17 2.07 8.73
C GLY A 39 -7.15 1.51 7.31
N LEU A 40 -7.09 2.39 6.31
CA LEU A 40 -7.12 2.04 4.88
C LEU A 40 -5.92 2.64 4.14
N TRP A 41 -5.23 1.77 3.42
CA TRP A 41 -3.96 2.09 2.78
C TRP A 41 -3.98 1.75 1.30
N TYR A 42 -3.15 2.46 0.53
CA TYR A 42 -2.89 2.18 -0.88
C TYR A 42 -1.41 2.25 -1.13
N TYR A 43 -1.02 1.52 -2.16
CA TYR A 43 0.07 1.95 -3.01
C TYR A 43 -0.22 1.53 -4.45
N GLU A 44 0.55 2.10 -5.37
CA GLU A 44 0.56 1.70 -6.77
C GLU A 44 1.95 1.28 -7.18
N VAL A 45 1.99 0.34 -8.12
CA VAL A 45 3.20 -0.11 -8.77
C VAL A 45 3.04 0.05 -10.27
N THR A 46 4.01 0.70 -10.90
CA THR A 46 4.14 0.69 -12.35
C THR A 46 4.96 -0.54 -12.76
N VAL A 47 4.37 -1.37 -13.62
CA VAL A 47 5.00 -2.57 -14.17
C VAL A 47 6.07 -2.11 -15.17
N VAL A 48 7.35 -2.35 -14.88
CA VAL A 48 8.44 -2.01 -15.80
C VAL A 48 8.72 -3.18 -16.73
N THR A 49 8.67 -4.41 -16.22
CA THR A 49 8.76 -5.65 -17.01
C THR A 49 7.56 -6.54 -16.74
N SER A 50 6.97 -7.13 -17.77
CA SER A 50 5.71 -7.91 -17.67
C SER A 50 5.89 -9.39 -17.31
N GLY A 51 7.06 -9.80 -16.84
CA GLY A 51 7.30 -11.18 -16.39
C GLY A 51 6.74 -11.46 -15.01
N VAL A 52 7.09 -12.62 -14.45
CA VAL A 52 6.46 -13.14 -13.23
C VAL A 52 6.91 -12.36 -11.99
N MET A 53 5.95 -11.74 -11.31
CA MET A 53 6.16 -11.08 -10.02
C MET A 53 4.94 -11.35 -9.15
N GLN A 54 5.14 -11.40 -7.84
CA GLN A 54 4.11 -11.48 -6.82
C GLN A 54 4.17 -10.21 -5.99
N ILE A 55 3.15 -9.37 -6.07
CA ILE A 55 3.15 -8.06 -5.42
C ILE A 55 1.92 -7.96 -4.53
N GLY A 56 2.07 -7.50 -3.29
CA GLY A 56 0.95 -7.38 -2.39
C GLY A 56 1.35 -7.02 -0.97
N TRP A 57 0.67 -7.59 0.00
CA TRP A 57 0.88 -7.28 1.41
C TRP A 57 1.44 -8.49 2.14
N ALA A 58 2.43 -8.26 2.99
CA ALA A 58 3.04 -9.28 3.84
C ALA A 58 3.26 -8.72 5.25
N THR A 59 3.21 -9.57 6.26
CA THR A 59 3.56 -9.15 7.63
C THR A 59 5.02 -9.50 7.95
N ARG A 60 5.47 -9.20 9.17
CA ARG A 60 6.77 -9.63 9.68
C ARG A 60 6.88 -11.14 9.85
N ASP A 61 5.75 -11.81 10.11
CA ASP A 61 5.70 -13.27 10.30
C ASP A 61 5.80 -14.02 8.97
N SER A 62 5.67 -13.30 7.84
CA SER A 62 5.90 -13.87 6.52
C SER A 62 7.35 -14.30 6.33
N LYS A 63 7.54 -15.52 5.82
CA LYS A 63 8.84 -16.14 5.60
C LYS A 63 9.17 -16.12 4.12
N PHE A 64 10.23 -15.39 3.76
CA PHE A 64 10.75 -15.39 2.39
C PHE A 64 11.90 -16.39 2.29
N LEU A 65 11.73 -17.45 1.49
CA LEU A 65 12.78 -18.45 1.24
C LEU A 65 13.16 -18.39 -0.23
N ASN A 66 14.06 -17.46 -0.55
CA ASN A 66 14.51 -17.11 -1.90
C ASN A 66 15.09 -18.29 -2.70
N HIS A 67 15.76 -19.25 -2.05
CA HIS A 67 16.31 -20.46 -2.68
C HIS A 67 15.29 -21.59 -2.88
N GLU A 68 14.17 -21.54 -2.17
CA GLU A 68 13.08 -22.53 -2.29
C GLU A 68 11.92 -22.02 -3.14
N GLY A 69 12.01 -20.76 -3.63
CA GLY A 69 11.00 -20.15 -4.47
C GLY A 69 9.78 -19.62 -3.72
N TYR A 70 9.84 -19.50 -2.38
CA TYR A 70 8.77 -18.93 -1.57
C TYR A 70 8.86 -17.41 -1.54
N GLY A 71 7.84 -16.74 -2.04
CA GLY A 71 7.67 -15.31 -1.90
C GLY A 71 6.32 -14.94 -1.31
N ILE A 72 5.82 -13.76 -1.67
CA ILE A 72 4.60 -13.22 -1.11
C ILE A 72 3.40 -14.01 -1.63
N GLY A 73 2.52 -14.39 -0.71
CA GLY A 73 1.38 -15.27 -0.98
C GLY A 73 1.68 -16.75 -0.79
N ASP A 74 2.94 -17.14 -0.53
CA ASP A 74 3.34 -18.52 -0.27
C ASP A 74 3.36 -18.86 1.23
N ASP A 75 2.69 -18.04 2.05
CA ASP A 75 2.43 -18.32 3.46
C ASP A 75 1.05 -17.82 3.89
N GLU A 76 0.67 -18.07 5.14
CA GLU A 76 -0.60 -17.64 5.72
C GLU A 76 -0.62 -16.15 6.13
N TYR A 77 0.52 -15.47 6.05
CA TYR A 77 0.72 -14.11 6.56
C TYR A 77 0.88 -13.06 5.45
N SER A 78 0.70 -13.48 4.19
CA SER A 78 0.84 -12.63 3.01
C SER A 78 -0.14 -13.00 1.91
N CYS A 79 -0.44 -12.03 1.04
CA CYS A 79 -1.29 -12.20 -0.13
C CYS A 79 -0.71 -11.40 -1.29
N ALA A 80 -0.61 -12.02 -2.47
CA ALA A 80 -0.03 -11.40 -3.64
C ALA A 80 -0.90 -11.48 -4.88
N TYR A 81 -0.80 -10.43 -5.69
CA TYR A 81 -1.25 -10.35 -7.07
C TYR A 81 -0.11 -10.71 -8.02
N ASP A 82 -0.40 -11.56 -8.99
CA ASP A 82 0.50 -11.95 -10.08
C ASP A 82 -0.18 -11.66 -11.42
N GLY A 83 0.16 -10.51 -12.01
CA GLY A 83 -0.44 -10.09 -13.27
C GLY A 83 0.09 -10.82 -14.49
N CYS A 84 1.23 -11.53 -14.39
CA CYS A 84 1.80 -12.29 -15.51
C CYS A 84 1.04 -13.59 -15.71
N ARG A 85 0.86 -14.34 -14.61
CA ARG A 85 0.13 -15.61 -14.58
C ARG A 85 -1.37 -15.43 -14.34
N GLN A 86 -1.81 -14.21 -14.05
CA GLN A 86 -3.18 -13.84 -13.72
C GLN A 86 -3.72 -14.57 -12.48
N LEU A 87 -2.92 -14.60 -11.42
CA LEU A 87 -3.18 -15.36 -10.20
C LEU A 87 -3.20 -14.45 -8.96
N ILE A 88 -4.04 -14.81 -7.98
CA ILE A 88 -3.91 -14.35 -6.60
C ILE A 88 -3.32 -15.49 -5.77
N TRP A 89 -2.23 -15.21 -5.07
CA TRP A 89 -1.49 -16.16 -4.23
C TRP A 89 -1.78 -15.92 -2.75
N TYR A 90 -2.10 -16.99 -2.02
CA TYR A 90 -2.28 -17.02 -0.56
C TYR A 90 -2.08 -18.44 -0.04
N ASN A 91 -1.31 -18.60 1.04
CA ASN A 91 -1.10 -19.87 1.74
C ASN A 91 -0.68 -21.01 0.78
N VAL A 92 0.34 -20.75 -0.06
CA VAL A 92 0.91 -21.68 -1.06
C VAL A 92 -0.10 -22.11 -2.13
N ARG A 93 -1.28 -21.49 -2.16
CA ARG A 93 -2.33 -21.75 -3.14
C ARG A 93 -2.52 -20.54 -4.02
N SER A 94 -2.97 -20.80 -5.24
CA SER A 94 -3.30 -19.76 -6.19
C SER A 94 -4.72 -19.93 -6.72
N LYS A 95 -5.39 -18.82 -7.02
CA LYS A 95 -6.63 -18.81 -7.81
C LYS A 95 -6.52 -17.85 -8.98
N PRO A 96 -7.15 -18.15 -10.13
CA PRO A 96 -7.17 -17.22 -11.25
C PRO A 96 -7.99 -15.97 -10.93
N HIS A 97 -7.61 -14.84 -11.53
CA HIS A 97 -8.37 -13.60 -11.49
C HIS A 97 -8.75 -13.09 -12.89
N LEU A 98 -9.67 -12.12 -12.94
CA LEU A 98 -10.29 -11.66 -14.18
C LEU A 98 -9.53 -10.54 -14.92
N HIS A 99 -8.53 -9.93 -14.30
CA HIS A 99 -7.69 -8.96 -15.01
C HIS A 99 -6.94 -9.63 -16.17
N PRO A 100 -6.76 -8.92 -17.30
CA PRO A 100 -5.87 -9.37 -18.36
C PRO A 100 -4.43 -9.46 -17.85
N CYS A 101 -3.60 -10.22 -18.56
CA CYS A 101 -2.16 -10.25 -18.34
C CYS A 101 -1.58 -8.83 -18.41
N TRP A 102 -0.79 -8.45 -17.40
CA TRP A 102 -0.23 -7.11 -17.32
C TRP A 102 0.78 -6.85 -18.43
N LYS A 103 1.03 -5.57 -18.70
CA LYS A 103 2.00 -5.11 -19.69
C LYS A 103 2.90 -4.05 -19.09
N GLU A 104 4.05 -3.87 -19.71
CA GLU A 104 4.96 -2.78 -19.38
C GLU A 104 4.21 -1.43 -19.48
N GLY A 105 4.34 -0.61 -18.45
CA GLY A 105 3.62 0.65 -18.30
C GLY A 105 2.26 0.54 -17.58
N ASP A 106 1.72 -0.66 -17.37
CA ASP A 106 0.49 -0.82 -16.58
C ASP A 106 0.70 -0.38 -15.13
N THR A 107 -0.36 0.13 -14.52
CA THR A 107 -0.39 0.49 -13.11
C THR A 107 -1.27 -0.47 -12.32
N VAL A 108 -0.68 -1.13 -11.33
CA VAL A 108 -1.37 -2.02 -10.41
C VAL A 108 -1.57 -1.31 -9.07
N GLY A 109 -2.81 -1.29 -8.59
CA GLY A 109 -3.17 -0.68 -7.31
C GLY A 109 -3.46 -1.73 -6.23
N PHE A 110 -3.05 -1.44 -5.00
CA PHE A 110 -3.11 -2.36 -3.88
C PHE A 110 -3.78 -1.70 -2.67
N LEU A 111 -5.09 -1.93 -2.50
CA LEU A 111 -5.85 -1.44 -1.35
C LEU A 111 -5.79 -2.45 -0.21
N LEU A 112 -5.45 -1.98 0.98
CA LEU A 112 -5.59 -2.70 2.24
C LEU A 112 -6.60 -1.96 3.11
N ASP A 113 -7.69 -2.62 3.47
CA ASP A 113 -8.71 -2.12 4.40
C ASP A 113 -8.72 -2.98 5.65
N LEU A 114 -8.12 -2.48 6.73
CA LEU A 114 -8.09 -3.18 8.00
C LEU A 114 -9.40 -3.03 8.78
N ASN A 115 -10.25 -2.06 8.41
CA ASN A 115 -11.56 -1.88 9.04
C ASN A 115 -12.52 -2.97 8.54
N GLU A 116 -12.55 -3.20 7.23
CA GLU A 116 -13.39 -4.21 6.58
C GLU A 116 -12.70 -5.59 6.38
N LYS A 117 -11.46 -5.70 6.86
CA LYS A 117 -10.58 -6.88 6.75
C LYS A 117 -10.55 -7.44 5.34
N GLN A 118 -10.14 -6.59 4.40
CA GLN A 118 -10.09 -6.94 2.99
C GLN A 118 -8.92 -6.30 2.25
N MET A 119 -8.43 -7.00 1.24
CA MET A 119 -7.48 -6.48 0.25
C MET A 119 -8.18 -6.40 -1.10
N ILE A 120 -7.94 -5.34 -1.86
CA ILE A 120 -8.50 -5.17 -3.21
C ILE A 120 -7.38 -4.78 -4.17
N PHE A 121 -7.33 -5.46 -5.30
CA PHE A 121 -6.34 -5.21 -6.35
C PHE A 121 -6.98 -4.49 -7.53
N PHE A 122 -6.22 -3.60 -8.14
CA PHE A 122 -6.64 -2.80 -9.28
C PHE A 122 -5.65 -2.96 -10.43
N LEU A 123 -6.13 -3.01 -11.67
CA LEU A 123 -5.29 -2.90 -12.87
C LEU A 123 -5.81 -1.74 -13.72
N ASN A 124 -5.00 -0.69 -13.85
CA ASN A 124 -5.37 0.55 -14.54
C ASN A 124 -6.73 1.10 -14.05
N GLY A 125 -6.94 1.05 -12.73
CA GLY A 125 -8.18 1.50 -12.07
C GLY A 125 -9.34 0.50 -12.08
N ASN A 126 -9.27 -0.61 -12.82
CA ASN A 126 -10.30 -1.65 -12.78
C ASN A 126 -10.11 -2.54 -11.55
N GLN A 127 -11.16 -2.79 -10.78
CA GLN A 127 -11.06 -3.50 -9.49
C GLN A 127 -11.39 -5.00 -9.61
N LEU A 128 -10.67 -5.83 -8.85
CA LEU A 128 -11.06 -7.22 -8.57
C LEU A 128 -11.98 -7.33 -7.35
N PRO A 129 -12.66 -8.49 -7.17
CA PRO A 129 -13.34 -8.80 -5.91
C PRO A 129 -12.38 -8.79 -4.70
N PRO A 130 -12.87 -8.49 -3.48
CA PRO A 130 -12.01 -8.42 -2.30
C PRO A 130 -11.47 -9.78 -1.84
N GLU A 131 -10.21 -9.79 -1.43
CA GLU A 131 -9.58 -10.92 -0.74
C GLU A 131 -9.64 -10.74 0.78
N LYS A 132 -10.21 -11.73 1.47
CA LYS A 132 -10.38 -11.72 2.92
C LYS A 132 -9.66 -12.86 3.64
N GLN A 133 -9.12 -13.82 2.89
CA GLN A 133 -8.63 -15.08 3.46
C GLN A 133 -7.42 -14.88 4.38
N VAL A 134 -6.50 -14.00 4.02
CA VAL A 134 -5.32 -13.67 4.84
C VAL A 134 -5.67 -13.16 6.24
N PHE A 135 -6.87 -12.60 6.40
CA PHE A 135 -7.36 -12.10 7.70
C PHE A 135 -7.79 -13.19 8.68
N SER A 136 -7.73 -14.47 8.29
CA SER A 136 -7.88 -15.58 9.23
C SER A 136 -6.67 -15.78 10.13
N SER A 137 -5.47 -15.43 9.63
CA SER A 137 -4.21 -15.69 10.33
C SER A 137 -3.55 -14.41 10.84
N THR A 138 -3.82 -13.25 10.24
CA THR A 138 -3.28 -11.95 10.69
C THR A 138 -4.25 -10.79 10.46
N VAL A 139 -4.24 -9.78 11.32
CA VAL A 139 -5.19 -8.64 11.25
C VAL A 139 -4.52 -7.26 11.24
N SER A 140 -3.19 -7.19 11.38
CA SER A 140 -2.40 -5.96 11.45
C SER A 140 -0.95 -6.24 11.07
N GLY A 141 -0.08 -5.24 11.11
CA GLY A 141 1.35 -5.41 10.88
C GLY A 141 1.73 -5.65 9.42
N PHE A 142 0.93 -5.14 8.48
CA PHE A 142 1.17 -5.35 7.06
C PHE A 142 2.18 -4.35 6.49
N PHE A 143 2.96 -4.81 5.53
CA PHE A 143 3.89 -4.02 4.74
C PHE A 143 3.57 -4.25 3.27
N ALA A 144 3.68 -3.19 2.47
CA ALA A 144 3.74 -3.38 1.01
C ALA A 144 4.97 -4.22 0.69
N ALA A 145 4.81 -5.19 -0.20
CA ALA A 145 5.84 -6.18 -0.45
C ALA A 145 5.81 -6.63 -1.92
N ALA A 146 6.97 -7.00 -2.45
CA ALA A 146 7.08 -7.62 -3.78
C ALA A 146 8.11 -8.75 -3.80
N SER A 147 7.82 -9.80 -4.57
CA SER A 147 8.72 -10.88 -4.93
C SER A 147 8.86 -10.96 -6.45
N PHE A 148 10.08 -11.04 -6.94
CA PHE A 148 10.40 -10.90 -8.37
C PHE A 148 10.95 -12.21 -8.89
N MET A 149 10.51 -12.71 -10.06
CA MET A 149 11.25 -13.74 -10.85
C MET A 149 12.47 -13.13 -11.55
N SER A 150 13.31 -13.97 -12.20
CA SER A 150 14.58 -13.53 -12.79
C SER A 150 14.38 -12.44 -13.83
N TYR A 151 15.24 -11.42 -13.78
CA TYR A 151 15.25 -10.31 -14.72
C TYR A 151 13.99 -9.44 -14.70
N GLN A 152 13.31 -9.32 -13.54
CA GLN A 152 12.11 -8.48 -13.38
C GLN A 152 12.38 -7.16 -12.66
N GLN A 153 11.58 -6.14 -12.99
CA GLN A 153 11.67 -4.77 -12.51
C GLN A 153 10.29 -4.18 -12.26
N SER A 154 10.17 -3.40 -11.20
CA SER A 154 8.99 -2.58 -10.93
C SER A 154 9.37 -1.27 -10.24
N GLU A 155 8.57 -0.23 -10.49
CA GLU A 155 8.70 1.06 -9.81
C GLU A 155 7.50 1.26 -8.88
N GLU A 156 7.74 1.29 -7.58
CA GLU A 156 6.80 1.73 -6.54
C GLU A 156 6.66 3.24 -6.56
N LYS A 157 5.44 3.75 -6.78
CA LYS A 157 5.15 5.18 -6.61
C LYS A 157 4.59 5.42 -5.20
N ILE A 158 5.17 6.38 -4.48
CA ILE A 158 4.89 6.65 -3.05
C ILE A 158 3.39 6.74 -2.74
N ILE A 159 3.07 5.99 -1.68
CA ILE A 159 1.90 5.97 -0.79
C ILE A 159 1.23 7.34 -0.62
N LEU A 160 0.00 7.47 -1.09
CA LEU A 160 -0.85 8.64 -0.83
C LEU A 160 -1.50 8.57 0.56
N PRO A 161 -1.53 9.67 1.33
CA PRO A 161 -2.54 9.88 2.36
C PRO A 161 -3.96 9.83 1.74
N ARG A 162 -4.80 8.98 2.33
CA ARG A 162 -6.08 8.41 1.85
C ARG A 162 -7.02 9.37 1.10
N HIS A 163 -7.15 10.64 1.47
CA HIS A 163 -8.17 11.54 0.87
C HIS A 163 -8.07 11.73 -0.66
N ARG A 164 -6.86 11.66 -1.25
CA ARG A 164 -6.66 11.86 -2.71
C ARG A 164 -6.93 10.63 -3.56
N ARG A 165 -6.77 9.43 -3.01
CA ARG A 165 -7.21 8.18 -3.67
C ARG A 165 -8.72 7.97 -3.54
N LEU A 166 -9.29 8.37 -2.40
CA LEU A 166 -10.71 8.21 -2.11
C LEU A 166 -11.64 9.01 -3.05
N ALA A 167 -11.15 10.08 -3.69
CA ALA A 167 -11.87 10.76 -4.76
C ALA A 167 -11.91 9.96 -6.08
N LEU A 168 -10.95 9.06 -6.32
CA LEU A 168 -10.80 8.30 -7.56
C LEU A 168 -11.49 6.92 -7.53
N LEU A 169 -11.74 6.33 -6.34
CA LEU A 169 -12.32 4.99 -6.15
C LEU A 169 -13.77 4.99 -5.57
N LYS A 170 -14.65 5.92 -5.97
CA LYS A 170 -16.02 6.12 -5.43
C LYS A 170 -16.98 4.89 -5.52
N GLN A 171 -16.71 3.84 -4.74
CA GLN A 171 -17.62 2.75 -4.38
C GLN A 171 -17.56 2.36 -2.89
N VAL A 172 -16.76 3.05 -2.06
CA VAL A 172 -16.79 2.87 -0.60
C VAL A 172 -17.00 4.23 0.06
N SER A 173 -18.16 4.41 0.69
CA SER A 173 -18.55 5.64 1.38
C SER A 173 -17.60 5.94 2.54
N ILE A 174 -16.73 6.94 2.37
CA ILE A 174 -15.99 7.52 3.49
C ILE A 174 -16.93 8.47 4.20
N ARG A 175 -16.94 8.43 5.53
CA ARG A 175 -17.64 9.43 6.34
C ARG A 175 -17.08 10.81 5.97
N GLU A 176 -17.96 11.70 5.52
CA GLU A 176 -17.60 13.09 5.29
C GLU A 176 -17.01 13.67 6.59
N ASN A 177 -15.94 14.47 6.47
CA ASN A 177 -15.20 15.10 7.57
C ASN A 177 -14.20 14.24 8.37
N CYS A 178 -13.59 13.19 7.83
CA CYS A 178 -12.47 12.50 8.52
C CYS A 178 -11.11 13.22 8.33
N CYS A 179 -10.24 13.15 9.33
CA CYS A 179 -8.87 13.64 9.30
C CYS A 179 -8.07 13.00 8.17
N SER A 180 -7.40 13.81 7.36
CA SER A 180 -6.57 13.38 6.23
C SER A 180 -5.24 12.71 6.61
N LEU A 181 -4.82 12.79 7.88
CA LEU A 181 -3.61 12.15 8.41
C LEU A 181 -3.93 10.80 9.05
N CYS A 182 -4.78 10.74 10.08
CA CYS A 182 -5.12 9.47 10.74
C CYS A 182 -6.27 8.72 10.08
N CYS A 183 -7.19 9.42 9.40
CA CYS A 183 -8.43 8.85 8.87
C CYS A 183 -9.35 8.19 9.93
N ASP A 184 -9.08 8.42 11.21
CA ASP A 184 -9.79 7.83 12.34
C ASP A 184 -10.73 8.85 13.01
N GLU A 185 -10.23 10.07 13.25
CA GLU A 185 -10.95 11.16 13.91
C GLU A 185 -11.51 12.19 12.93
N VAL A 186 -12.44 13.02 13.38
CA VAL A 186 -13.01 14.11 12.56
C VAL A 186 -11.95 15.18 12.27
N ALA A 187 -11.92 15.67 11.04
CA ALA A 187 -11.14 16.83 10.62
C ALA A 187 -11.73 18.09 11.26
N ASP A 188 -11.28 18.39 12.47
CA ASP A 188 -11.84 19.42 13.35
C ASP A 188 -10.87 20.57 13.61
N THR A 189 -9.74 20.66 12.91
CA THR A 189 -8.68 21.61 13.26
C THR A 189 -8.22 22.43 12.06
N GLN A 190 -8.39 23.74 12.17
CA GLN A 190 -7.91 24.72 11.21
C GLN A 190 -6.48 25.18 11.53
N LEU A 191 -5.59 25.12 10.53
CA LEU A 191 -4.20 25.57 10.62
C LEU A 191 -4.05 27.01 10.15
N LYS A 192 -3.51 27.90 10.98
CA LYS A 192 -3.21 29.31 10.64
C LYS A 192 -1.71 29.49 10.34
N PRO A 193 -1.35 30.34 9.36
CA PRO A 193 -2.22 31.26 8.62
C PRO A 193 -2.91 30.65 7.38
N CYS A 194 -2.60 29.39 7.01
CA CYS A 194 -3.02 28.85 5.71
C CYS A 194 -4.52 28.56 5.55
N GLY A 195 -5.27 28.40 6.64
CA GLY A 195 -6.71 28.18 6.64
C GLY A 195 -7.17 26.74 6.41
N HIS A 196 -6.28 25.81 6.07
CA HIS A 196 -6.63 24.41 5.83
C HIS A 196 -7.14 23.71 7.10
N SER A 197 -8.15 22.85 6.96
CA SER A 197 -8.86 22.22 8.08
C SER A 197 -9.02 20.70 7.98
N ASP A 198 -8.22 20.02 7.16
CA ASP A 198 -8.37 18.58 6.89
C ASP A 198 -7.74 17.67 7.96
N LEU A 199 -7.48 18.17 9.18
CA LEU A 199 -6.79 17.42 10.23
C LEU A 199 -7.58 17.43 11.52
N CYS A 200 -7.53 16.33 12.28
CA CYS A 200 -7.94 16.37 13.69
C CYS A 200 -6.88 17.09 14.52
N MET A 201 -7.25 17.52 15.72
CA MET A 201 -6.35 18.25 16.62
C MET A 201 -5.08 17.47 16.96
N ASP A 202 -5.21 16.17 17.25
CA ASP A 202 -4.07 15.34 17.66
C ASP A 202 -3.04 15.22 16.53
N CYS A 203 -3.52 15.03 15.30
CA CYS A 203 -2.68 15.00 14.11
C CYS A 203 -2.06 16.37 13.81
N ALA A 204 -2.80 17.45 13.99
CA ALA A 204 -2.30 18.81 13.77
C ALA A 204 -1.17 19.19 14.74
N LEU A 205 -1.22 18.70 15.99
CA LEU A 205 -0.22 18.97 17.01
C LEU A 205 1.14 18.33 16.71
N GLN A 206 1.18 17.25 15.92
CA GLN A 206 2.43 16.57 15.55
C GLN A 206 3.17 17.22 14.37
N LEU A 207 2.65 18.32 13.81
CA LEU A 207 3.15 18.92 12.58
C LEU A 207 3.62 20.35 12.82
N GLU A 208 4.81 20.71 12.38
CA GLU A 208 5.32 22.09 12.40
C GLU A 208 4.94 22.87 11.12
N THR A 209 4.73 22.16 10.02
CA THR A 209 4.35 22.72 8.72
C THR A 209 3.08 22.05 8.20
N CYS A 210 2.26 22.79 7.46
CA CYS A 210 1.00 22.30 6.91
C CYS A 210 1.28 21.23 5.84
N PRO A 211 0.72 20.01 5.92
CA PRO A 211 1.00 18.95 4.95
C PRO A 211 0.40 19.23 3.56
N LEU A 212 -0.55 20.17 3.47
CA LEU A 212 -1.23 20.52 2.22
C LEU A 212 -0.54 21.64 1.45
N CYS A 213 0.08 22.60 2.14
CA CYS A 213 0.68 23.78 1.49
C CYS A 213 2.09 24.14 1.97
N ARG A 214 2.66 23.36 2.89
CA ARG A 214 4.01 23.50 3.46
C ARG A 214 4.29 24.82 4.19
N LYS A 215 3.28 25.67 4.39
CA LYS A 215 3.39 26.87 5.24
C LYS A 215 3.58 26.46 6.70
N GLU A 216 4.40 27.22 7.42
CA GLU A 216 4.59 27.08 8.86
C GLU A 216 3.26 27.21 9.61
N ILE A 217 3.02 26.32 10.57
CA ILE A 217 1.81 26.31 11.38
C ILE A 217 2.06 27.16 12.62
N VAL A 218 1.53 28.38 12.58
CA VAL A 218 1.62 29.32 13.71
C VAL A 218 0.58 29.01 14.77
N THR A 219 -0.63 28.63 14.36
CA THR A 219 -1.73 28.36 15.31
C THR A 219 -2.65 27.24 14.80
N ARG A 220 -3.18 26.45 15.73
CA ARG A 220 -4.14 25.36 15.47
C ARG A 220 -5.43 25.69 16.20
N VAL A 221 -6.54 25.77 15.48
CA VAL A 221 -7.83 26.19 16.04
C VAL A 221 -8.83 25.06 15.85
N ARG A 222 -9.36 24.52 16.96
CA ARG A 222 -10.43 23.53 16.90
C ARG A 222 -11.72 24.19 16.42
N GLN A 223 -12.31 23.68 15.36
CA GLN A 223 -13.59 24.10 14.85
C GLN A 223 -14.68 23.26 15.51
N ILE A 224 -15.54 23.91 16.28
CA ILE A 224 -16.75 23.29 16.81
C ILE A 224 -17.81 23.42 15.72
N SER A 225 -18.12 22.33 15.03
CA SER A 225 -19.25 22.30 14.10
C SER A 225 -20.55 22.40 14.91
N HIS A 226 -21.24 23.54 14.84
CA HIS A 226 -22.64 23.61 15.22
C HIS A 226 -23.41 22.69 14.28
N ILE A 227 -23.96 21.61 14.84
CA ILE A 227 -24.96 20.80 14.15
C ILE A 227 -26.22 21.67 14.11
N SER A 228 -26.52 22.22 12.95
CA SER A 228 -27.79 22.88 12.62
C SER A 228 -28.54 22.06 11.59
#